data_AF-A0A1G4K1B3-F1
#
_entry.id   AF-A0A1G4K1B3-F1
#
_cell.length_a   1.000
_cell.length_b   1.000
_cell.length_c   1.000
_cell.angle_alpha   90.00
_cell.angle_beta   90.00
_cell.angle_gamma   90.00
#
_symmetry.space_group_name_H-M   'P 1'
#
loop_
_entity.id
_entity.type
_entity.pdbx_description
1 polymer ?
#
loop_
_entity_poly.entity_id
_entity_poly.type
_entity_poly.pdbx_seq_one_letter_code
_entity_poly.pdbx_strand_id
1 'polypeptide(L)'
;MSAIIREAASQLVKSLEKLPQERVKHIVSLKESQLERFRPVAGMESTTQEAKQKPSLQDIKDIINRTSGPLGMQKDVLEKVNKMLPQEHYNVETLQEQTHAVNNLLNNKYKNYYAVGDKLMKPQGNANYYQRLMDEIEGKQKETFWSAMRTVVFGK
;
A
#
# COMPACT_ATOMS: atom_id res chain seq x y z
N MET A 1 17.00 16.32 8.39
CA MET A 1 16.32 16.02 7.12
C MET A 1 16.25 17.30 6.30
N SER A 2 16.63 17.29 5.01
CA SER A 2 16.70 18.50 4.18
C SER A 2 15.32 19.10 3.94
N ALA A 3 15.21 20.43 3.89
CA ALA A 3 13.97 21.15 3.60
C ALA A 3 13.36 20.72 2.25
N ILE A 4 14.21 20.47 1.25
CA ILE A 4 13.80 20.03 -0.09
C ILE A 4 13.16 18.64 -0.05
N ILE A 5 13.69 17.73 0.76
CA ILE A 5 13.14 16.38 0.94
C ILE A 5 11.76 16.44 1.61
N ARG A 6 11.61 17.31 2.61
CA ARG A 6 10.31 17.53 3.27
C ARG A 6 9.25 18.07 2.32
N GLU A 7 9.64 19.02 1.46
CA GLU A 7 8.74 19.58 0.45
C GLU A 7 8.31 18.52 -0.57
N ALA A 8 9.27 17.74 -1.11
CA ALA A 8 8.98 16.64 -2.02
C ALA A 8 8.06 15.58 -1.38
N ALA A 9 8.31 15.22 -0.12
CA ALA A 9 7.45 14.30 0.64
C ALA A 9 6.05 14.90 0.89
N SER A 10 5.94 16.20 1.14
CA SER A 10 4.65 16.89 1.29
C SER A 10 3.81 16.83 0.00
N GLN A 11 4.44 17.01 -1.16
CA GLN A 11 3.76 16.85 -2.45
C GLN A 11 3.28 15.42 -2.69
N LEU A 12 4.09 14.43 -2.30
CA LEU A 12 3.72 13.02 -2.36
C LEU A 12 2.52 12.71 -1.44
N VAL A 13 2.55 13.17 -0.18
CA VAL A 13 1.45 13.00 0.78
C VAL A 13 0.15 13.60 0.25
N LYS A 14 0.18 14.83 -0.29
CA LYS A 14 -1.00 15.46 -0.92
C LYS A 14 -1.57 14.64 -2.08
N SER A 15 -0.72 13.93 -2.81
CA SER A 15 -1.15 13.06 -3.92
C SER A 15 -1.77 11.77 -3.38
N LEU A 16 -1.18 11.17 -2.34
CA LEU A 16 -1.70 9.98 -1.66
C LEU A 16 -3.06 10.23 -0.99
N GLU A 17 -3.28 11.41 -0.42
CA GLU A 17 -4.56 11.76 0.22
C GLU A 17 -5.75 11.76 -0.76
N LYS A 18 -5.48 12.04 -2.04
CA LYS A 18 -6.48 12.00 -3.12
C LYS A 18 -6.85 10.59 -3.56
N LEU A 19 -6.09 9.55 -3.18
CA LEU A 19 -6.43 8.18 -3.54
C LEU A 19 -7.76 7.78 -2.88
N PRO A 20 -8.65 7.08 -3.61
CA PRO A 20 -9.83 6.49 -3.00
C PRO A 20 -9.43 5.37 -2.03
N GLN A 21 -10.32 5.00 -1.11
CA GLN A 21 -10.14 3.79 -0.32
C GLN A 21 -10.18 2.54 -1.23
N GLU A 22 -9.43 1.52 -0.85
CA GLU A 22 -9.40 0.26 -1.58
C GLU A 22 -10.77 -0.41 -1.56
N ARG A 23 -11.23 -0.87 -2.74
CA ARG A 23 -12.52 -1.56 -2.90
C ARG A 23 -12.55 -2.89 -2.15
N VAL A 24 -11.43 -3.58 -2.12
CA VAL A 24 -11.26 -4.84 -1.39
C VAL A 24 -10.44 -4.52 -0.15
N LYS A 25 -11.04 -4.68 1.04
CA LYS A 25 -10.34 -4.51 2.30
C LYS A 25 -9.48 -5.74 2.59
N HIS A 26 -8.28 -5.81 2.01
CA HIS A 26 -7.27 -6.78 2.42
C HIS A 26 -6.51 -6.27 3.65
N ILE A 27 -5.70 -7.15 4.24
CA ILE A 27 -4.95 -6.96 5.50
C ILE A 27 -4.19 -5.61 5.58
N VAL A 28 -3.87 -5.00 4.43
CA VAL A 28 -3.14 -3.72 4.34
C VAL A 28 -3.76 -2.83 3.26
N SER A 29 -4.01 -1.56 3.59
CA SER A 29 -4.36 -0.50 2.63
C SER A 29 -3.09 0.13 2.06
N LEU A 30 -3.02 0.29 0.74
CA LEU A 30 -1.95 1.02 0.07
C LEU A 30 -1.95 2.47 0.53
N LYS A 31 -3.11 3.13 0.50
CA LYS A 31 -3.24 4.54 0.89
C LYS A 31 -2.74 4.76 2.31
N GLU A 32 -3.25 4.00 3.26
CA GLU A 32 -2.92 4.18 4.68
C GLU A 32 -1.45 3.85 4.95
N SER A 33 -0.94 2.74 4.40
CA SER A 33 0.46 2.34 4.57
C SER A 33 1.43 3.39 4.02
N GLN A 34 1.15 3.95 2.84
CA GLN A 34 2.02 4.98 2.26
C GLN A 34 1.90 6.32 3.02
N LEU A 35 0.71 6.68 3.51
CA LEU A 35 0.54 7.88 4.35
C LEU A 35 1.29 7.75 5.67
N GLU A 36 1.24 6.59 6.33
CA GLU A 36 2.01 6.30 7.54
C GLU A 36 3.52 6.45 7.28
N ARG A 37 3.99 5.97 6.12
CA ARG A 37 5.41 6.05 5.73
C ARG A 37 5.89 7.48 5.48
N PHE A 38 5.12 8.29 4.73
CA PHE A 38 5.62 9.57 4.22
C PHE A 38 5.21 10.80 5.03
N ARG A 39 4.19 10.72 5.91
CA ARG A 39 3.82 11.84 6.79
C ARG A 39 4.96 12.28 7.72
N PRO A 40 5.68 11.37 8.40
CA PRO A 40 6.84 11.76 9.23
C PRO A 40 7.94 12.42 8.40
N VAL A 41 8.14 11.96 7.16
CA VAL A 41 9.14 12.52 6.22
C VAL A 41 8.75 13.93 5.78
N ALA A 42 7.46 14.18 5.60
CA ALA A 42 6.91 15.51 5.32
C ALA A 42 6.89 16.45 6.54
N GLY A 43 7.21 15.96 7.74
CA GLY A 43 7.07 16.70 8.99
C GLY A 43 5.61 16.91 9.40
N MET A 44 4.71 16.02 8.98
CA MET A 44 3.29 16.01 9.34
C MET A 44 3.02 14.93 10.40
N GLU A 45 2.07 15.20 11.29
CA GLU A 45 1.64 14.22 12.29
C GLU A 45 0.96 13.03 11.61
N SER A 46 1.38 11.81 11.95
CA SER A 46 0.68 10.59 11.51
C SER A 46 -0.65 10.49 12.26
N THR A 47 -1.76 10.60 11.53
CA THR A 47 -3.14 10.64 12.08
C THR A 47 -3.64 9.31 12.69
N THR A 48 -2.74 8.42 13.11
CA THR A 48 -3.14 7.14 13.73
C THR A 48 -3.20 7.32 15.24
N GLN A 49 -4.40 7.62 15.74
CA GLN A 49 -4.77 7.52 17.16
C GLN A 49 -4.82 6.06 17.68
N GLU A 50 -4.40 5.08 16.89
CA GLU A 50 -4.13 3.71 17.35
C GLU A 50 -2.66 3.36 17.10
N ALA A 51 -1.77 4.10 17.74
CA ALA A 51 -0.45 3.59 18.03
C ALA A 51 -0.60 2.39 18.98
N LYS A 52 -0.60 1.17 18.43
CA LYS A 52 0.22 0.14 19.09
C LYS A 52 1.63 0.71 19.06
N GLN A 53 1.96 1.42 20.14
CA GLN A 53 3.26 1.99 20.40
C GLN A 53 4.31 0.95 20.01
N LYS A 54 4.97 1.13 18.88
CA LYS A 54 6.31 0.58 18.71
C LYS A 54 7.10 1.33 19.79
N PRO A 55 7.56 0.65 20.85
CA PRO A 55 8.19 1.33 21.98
C PRO A 55 9.31 2.20 21.42
N SER A 56 9.37 3.45 21.86
CA SER A 56 10.42 4.35 21.42
C SER A 56 11.78 3.75 21.78
N LEU A 57 12.85 4.13 21.07
CA LEU A 57 14.20 3.67 21.42
C LEU A 57 14.58 4.00 22.88
N GLN A 58 13.89 4.95 23.51
CA GLN A 58 14.03 5.31 24.91
C GLN A 58 13.27 4.31 25.82
N ASP A 59 12.03 3.93 25.46
CA ASP A 59 11.26 2.91 26.18
C ASP A 59 11.94 1.54 26.12
N ILE A 60 12.51 1.18 24.97
CA ILE A 60 13.29 -0.06 24.80
C ILE A 60 14.53 -0.04 25.70
N LYS A 61 15.22 1.11 25.81
CA LYS A 61 16.39 1.27 26.70
C LYS A 61 15.99 1.14 28.17
N ASP A 62 14.87 1.72 28.57
CA ASP A 62 14.38 1.66 29.94
C ASP A 62 13.91 0.26 30.34
N ILE A 63 13.28 -0.48 29.41
CA ILE A 63 12.90 -1.89 29.62
C ILE A 63 14.16 -2.75 29.78
N ILE A 64 15.15 -2.60 28.89
CA ILE A 64 16.42 -3.34 28.94
C ILE A 64 17.19 -3.06 30.23
N ASN A 65 17.19 -1.80 30.69
CA ASN A 65 17.84 -1.41 31.95
C ASN A 65 17.09 -1.93 33.19
N ARG A 66 15.77 -2.08 33.12
CA ARG A 66 14.92 -2.60 34.22
C ARG A 66 14.93 -4.13 34.31
N THR A 67 15.13 -4.84 33.20
CA THR A 67 15.27 -6.31 33.18
C THR A 67 16.74 -6.71 33.22
N SER A 68 17.42 -6.38 34.31
CA SER A 68 18.76 -6.89 34.61
C SER A 68 18.68 -8.38 35.01
N GLY A 69 18.90 -9.27 34.03
CA GLY A 69 19.08 -10.71 34.19
C GLY A 69 19.81 -11.31 32.98
N PRO A 70 20.65 -12.36 33.14
CA PRO A 70 21.87 -12.56 32.36
C PRO A 70 21.60 -13.16 30.98
N LEU A 71 21.24 -12.32 30.02
CA LEU A 71 21.50 -12.63 28.61
C LEU A 71 22.12 -11.40 27.97
N GLY A 72 23.45 -11.31 28.09
CA GLY A 72 24.31 -10.38 27.37
C GLY A 72 24.36 -10.66 25.86
N MET A 73 23.19 -10.70 25.21
CA MET A 73 23.00 -11.02 23.80
C MET A 73 22.12 -9.98 23.07
N GLN A 74 21.74 -8.86 23.70
CA GLN A 74 20.74 -7.98 23.09
C GLN A 74 21.30 -6.78 22.32
N LYS A 75 22.41 -6.16 22.74
CA LYS A 75 22.94 -4.97 22.02
C LYS A 75 23.42 -5.33 20.61
N ASP A 76 24.22 -6.39 20.47
CA ASP A 76 24.73 -6.83 19.17
C ASP A 76 23.63 -7.38 18.25
N VAL A 77 22.61 -8.04 18.81
CA VAL A 77 21.46 -8.53 18.04
C VAL A 77 20.54 -7.39 17.63
N LEU A 78 20.24 -6.44 18.51
CA LEU A 78 19.46 -5.24 18.18
C LEU A 78 20.19 -4.36 17.17
N GLU A 79 21.51 -4.23 17.28
CA GLU A 79 22.32 -3.49 16.32
C GLU A 79 22.39 -4.21 14.97
N LYS A 80 22.49 -5.56 14.95
CA LYS A 80 22.34 -6.35 13.71
C LYS A 80 20.96 -6.19 13.10
N VAL A 81 19.89 -6.22 13.88
CA VAL A 81 18.51 -6.03 13.39
C VAL A 81 18.34 -4.62 12.82
N ASN A 82 18.81 -3.58 13.51
CA ASN A 82 18.77 -2.20 13.01
C ASN A 82 19.66 -1.98 11.77
N LYS A 83 20.75 -2.74 11.61
CA LYS A 83 21.60 -2.74 10.40
C LYS A 83 21.01 -3.57 9.26
N MET A 84 20.19 -4.58 9.56
CA MET A 84 19.48 -5.42 8.58
C MET A 84 18.19 -4.77 8.08
N LEU A 85 17.58 -3.87 8.87
CA LEU A 85 16.49 -3.03 8.40
C LEU A 85 17.06 -2.02 7.39
N PRO A 86 16.58 -1.99 6.14
CA PRO A 86 17.02 -1.02 5.17
C PRO A 86 16.72 0.39 5.72
N GLN A 87 17.78 1.15 6.03
CA GLN A 87 17.65 2.56 6.35
C GLN A 87 17.16 3.25 5.07
N GLU A 88 15.89 3.66 5.05
CA GLU A 88 15.31 4.33 3.90
C GLU A 88 16.00 5.68 3.69
N HIS A 89 16.94 5.72 2.75
CA HIS A 89 17.53 6.97 2.29
C HIS A 89 16.56 7.62 1.30
N TYR A 90 15.82 8.61 1.78
CA TYR A 90 14.95 9.42 0.92
C TYR A 90 15.80 10.35 0.03
N ASN A 91 15.75 10.11 -1.28
CA ASN A 91 16.26 11.01 -2.30
C ASN A 91 15.09 11.83 -2.88
N VAL A 92 15.33 13.11 -3.16
CA VAL A 92 14.36 14.01 -3.79
C VAL A 92 13.85 13.44 -5.11
N GLU A 93 14.76 12.91 -5.94
CA GLU A 93 14.41 12.31 -7.24
C GLU A 93 13.44 11.15 -7.06
N THR A 94 13.75 10.23 -6.13
CA THR A 94 12.89 9.07 -5.86
C THR A 94 11.51 9.46 -5.34
N LEU A 95 11.41 10.53 -4.53
CA LEU A 95 10.13 11.05 -4.03
C LEU A 95 9.31 11.69 -5.16
N GLN A 96 9.98 12.38 -6.09
CA GLN A 96 9.34 12.94 -7.27
C GLN A 96 8.85 11.86 -8.24
N GLU A 97 9.64 10.82 -8.47
CA GLU A 97 9.24 9.65 -9.27
C GLU A 97 8.02 8.95 -8.68
N GLN A 98 8.02 8.74 -7.35
CA GLN A 98 6.87 8.18 -6.64
C GLN A 98 5.63 9.06 -6.79
N THR A 99 5.80 10.39 -6.69
CA THR A 99 4.70 11.35 -6.89
C THR A 99 4.13 11.24 -8.30
N HIS A 100 5.00 11.16 -9.32
CA HIS A 100 4.59 10.97 -10.70
C HIS A 100 3.87 9.63 -10.90
N ALA A 101 4.34 8.54 -10.28
CA ALA A 101 3.69 7.24 -10.33
C ALA A 101 2.28 7.28 -9.72
N VAL A 102 2.11 7.89 -8.54
CA VAL A 102 0.80 8.05 -7.90
C VAL A 102 -0.14 8.88 -8.77
N ASN A 103 0.35 9.97 -9.36
CA ASN A 103 -0.45 10.78 -10.28
C ASN A 103 -0.86 10.03 -11.55
N ASN A 104 0.01 9.17 -12.09
CA ASN A 104 -0.36 8.31 -13.23
C ASN A 104 -1.47 7.32 -12.87
N LEU A 105 -1.45 6.77 -11.65
CA LEU A 105 -2.52 5.90 -11.14
C LEU A 105 -3.83 6.66 -11.00
N LEU A 106 -3.80 7.84 -10.35
CA LEU A 106 -4.99 8.70 -10.17
C LEU A 106 -5.64 9.08 -11.49
N ASN A 107 -4.83 9.42 -12.48
CA ASN A 107 -5.30 9.85 -13.80
C ASN A 107 -5.67 8.68 -14.73
N ASN A 108 -5.64 7.44 -14.23
CA ASN A 108 -5.91 6.24 -15.03
C ASN A 108 -5.09 6.19 -16.33
N LYS A 109 -3.86 6.72 -16.33
CA LYS A 109 -3.05 6.95 -17.55
C LYS A 109 -2.94 5.69 -18.41
N TYR A 110 -2.55 4.57 -17.79
CA TYR A 110 -2.35 3.31 -18.52
C TYR A 110 -3.65 2.64 -18.95
N LYS A 111 -4.73 2.81 -18.19
CA LYS A 111 -6.07 2.36 -18.61
C LYS A 111 -6.52 3.08 -19.87
N ASN A 112 -6.25 4.38 -19.95
CA ASN A 112 -6.62 5.20 -21.11
C ASN A 112 -5.67 4.96 -22.30
N TYR A 113 -4.37 4.81 -22.03
CA TYR A 113 -3.35 4.61 -23.06
C TYR A 113 -3.43 3.23 -23.71
N TYR A 114 -3.70 2.19 -22.91
CA TYR A 114 -3.90 0.81 -23.38
C TYR A 114 -5.37 0.44 -23.29
N ALA A 115 -6.23 1.21 -23.96
CA ALA A 115 -7.65 0.92 -24.02
C ALA A 115 -7.88 -0.48 -24.59
N VAL A 116 -8.46 -1.35 -23.75
CA VAL A 116 -8.72 -2.74 -24.09
C VAL A 116 -9.93 -2.77 -25.02
N GLY A 117 -9.70 -3.06 -26.30
CA GLY A 117 -10.77 -3.11 -27.30
C GLY A 117 -11.78 -4.24 -27.06
N ASP A 118 -12.93 -4.15 -27.73
CA ASP A 118 -14.07 -5.07 -27.56
C ASP A 118 -13.68 -6.55 -27.71
N LYS A 119 -12.70 -6.87 -28.56
CA LYS A 119 -12.26 -8.26 -28.78
C LYS A 119 -11.66 -8.91 -27.52
N LEU A 120 -11.05 -8.12 -26.64
CA LEU A 120 -10.48 -8.60 -25.37
C LEU A 120 -11.55 -8.60 -24.26
N MET A 121 -12.41 -7.58 -24.21
CA MET A 121 -13.48 -7.52 -23.21
C MET A 121 -14.63 -8.51 -23.47
N LYS A 122 -14.83 -8.91 -24.74
CA LYS A 122 -15.87 -9.86 -25.17
C LYS A 122 -15.22 -10.96 -26.02
N PRO A 123 -14.54 -11.92 -25.40
CA PRO A 123 -13.92 -13.01 -26.14
C PRO A 123 -15.00 -13.86 -26.83
N GLN A 124 -14.71 -14.39 -28.01
CA GLN A 124 -15.70 -15.10 -28.85
C GLN A 124 -16.35 -16.30 -28.15
N GLY A 125 -15.64 -16.98 -27.23
CA GLY A 125 -16.18 -18.11 -26.48
C GLY A 125 -17.18 -17.71 -25.40
N ASN A 126 -16.90 -16.63 -24.66
CA ASN A 126 -17.78 -16.14 -23.59
C ASN A 126 -17.70 -14.61 -23.48
N ALA A 127 -18.59 -13.94 -24.22
CA ALA A 127 -18.64 -12.48 -24.28
C ALA A 127 -18.96 -11.81 -22.93
N ASN A 128 -19.58 -12.53 -22.00
CA ASN A 128 -20.00 -11.99 -20.69
C ASN A 128 -18.97 -12.23 -19.58
N TYR A 129 -17.89 -12.97 -19.87
CA TYR A 129 -16.93 -13.43 -18.86
C TYR A 129 -16.31 -12.28 -18.04
N TYR A 130 -15.76 -11.27 -18.71
CA TYR A 130 -15.12 -10.15 -18.02
C TYR A 130 -16.12 -9.20 -17.38
N GLN A 131 -17.30 -9.02 -17.99
CA GLN A 131 -18.38 -8.23 -17.40
C GLN A 131 -18.78 -8.80 -16.04
N ARG A 132 -18.95 -10.13 -15.97
CA ARG A 132 -19.21 -10.83 -14.70
C ARG A 132 -18.12 -10.62 -13.66
N LEU A 133 -16.85 -10.77 -14.04
CA LEU A 133 -15.74 -10.53 -13.10
C LEU A 133 -15.74 -9.09 -12.58
N MET A 134 -16.04 -8.12 -13.45
CA MET A 134 -16.15 -6.72 -13.06
C MET A 134 -17.34 -6.49 -12.14
N ASP A 135 -18.51 -7.10 -12.41
CA ASP A 135 -19.70 -6.97 -11.58
C ASP A 135 -19.51 -7.59 -10.18
N GLU A 136 -18.74 -8.67 -10.07
CA GLU A 136 -18.35 -9.27 -8.79
C GLU A 136 -17.40 -8.36 -8.00
N ILE A 137 -16.37 -7.81 -8.66
CA ILE A 137 -15.42 -6.86 -8.06
C ILE A 137 -16.14 -5.58 -7.60
N GLU A 138 -17.15 -5.14 -8.33
CA GLU A 138 -17.97 -3.97 -8.01
C GLU A 138 -19.07 -4.27 -7.00
N GLY A 139 -19.24 -5.54 -6.59
CA GLY A 139 -20.25 -5.97 -5.62
C GLY A 139 -21.69 -5.93 -6.14
N LYS A 140 -21.87 -5.81 -7.47
CA LYS A 140 -23.18 -5.66 -8.13
C LYS A 140 -23.92 -6.99 -8.25
N GLN A 141 -23.22 -8.09 -8.53
CA GLN A 141 -23.81 -9.42 -8.61
C GLN A 141 -22.82 -10.47 -8.11
N LYS A 142 -23.21 -11.24 -7.09
CA LYS A 142 -22.53 -12.49 -6.73
C LYS A 142 -23.24 -13.62 -7.47
N GLU A 143 -22.53 -14.35 -8.32
CA GLU A 143 -23.09 -15.55 -8.92
C GLU A 143 -23.41 -16.58 -7.84
N THR A 144 -24.61 -17.17 -7.90
CA THR A 144 -24.97 -18.30 -7.05
C THR A 144 -24.12 -19.51 -7.47
N PHE A 145 -23.69 -20.33 -6.52
CA PHE A 145 -22.81 -21.51 -6.73
C PHE A 145 -23.22 -22.40 -7.92
N TRP A 146 -24.52 -22.46 -8.23
CA TRP A 146 -25.08 -23.22 -9.33
C TRP A 146 -24.79 -22.61 -10.73
N SER A 147 -24.78 -21.28 -10.87
CA SER A 147 -24.44 -20.66 -12.17
C SER A 147 -22.95 -20.80 -12.46
N ALA A 148 -22.10 -20.66 -11.46
CA ALA A 148 -20.66 -20.91 -11.59
C ALA A 148 -20.36 -22.34 -12.07
N MET A 149 -21.03 -23.35 -11.51
CA MET A 149 -20.90 -24.74 -12.00
C MET A 149 -21.38 -24.91 -13.44
N ARG A 150 -22.51 -24.31 -13.81
CA ARG A 150 -23.02 -24.35 -15.19
C ARG A 150 -22.04 -23.71 -16.16
N THR A 151 -21.42 -22.58 -15.80
CA THR A 151 -20.44 -21.89 -16.64
C THR A 151 -19.16 -22.70 -16.84
N VAL A 152 -18.67 -23.43 -15.82
CA VAL A 152 -17.50 -24.31 -15.97
C VAL A 152 -17.81 -25.49 -16.89
N VAL A 153 -19.01 -26.07 -16.81
CA VAL A 153 -19.40 -27.25 -17.59
C VAL A 153 -19.79 -26.90 -19.03
N PHE A 154 -20.49 -25.79 -19.26
CA PHE A 154 -21.05 -25.41 -20.56
C PHE A 154 -20.29 -24.27 -21.27
N GLY A 155 -19.29 -23.67 -20.61
CA GLY A 155 -18.53 -22.53 -21.14
C GLY A 155 -19.35 -21.24 -21.31
N LYS A 156 -20.60 -21.22 -20.82
CA LYS A 156 -21.58 -20.13 -20.94
C LYS A 156 -22.23 -19.86 -19.59
#